data_AF-A0A328NCK3-F1
#
_entry.id   AF-A0A328NCK3-F1
#
_cell.length_a   1.000
_cell.length_b   1.000
_cell.length_c   1.000
_cell.angle_alpha   90.00
_cell.angle_beta   90.00
_cell.angle_gamma   90.00
#
_symmetry.space_group_name_H-M   'P 1'
#
loop_
_entity.id
_entity.type
_entity.pdbx_description
1 polymer ?
#
loop_
_entity_poly.entity_id
_entity_poly.type
_entity_poly.pdbx_seq_one_letter_code
_entity_poly.pdbx_strand_id
1 'polypeptide(L)'
;MTQPIRAARGSQLTTRGWQQEGALRMLMNNLDPEVAERPDDLVVYGGTGKAARDWPSYHALVRTLTDLREDETMLVQSGRPVGVMRTHEWAPRVLLANSNLVGDWATWPEFRRLEQLGLTMYGQMTAGSWIYIGTQGILQGTYETFAAVAAKRFDSTLAGTLTLTAGCGGMGGAQPLAVTMNGGVCLIVDVDRTRLDRRVRDRYLDEVADSLDDAIARVRAAKRERRALSVGVVGNAAEVFPELLNRGVEIDIVTDQTSAHDPLAYLPVGVELAEARDYAAAKPAEFTDRARVSMAKHVEAMVGFLDAGAEVFDYGNSIRGEAQLGGYQRAFDFPGFVPAYIRPLFCEGRGPFRWAALSGDPADIAATDRAILDLFPENESLARWIKLAGERVAFQGLPARICWLGQGERDRAGVRFNDMVASGELSAPVVIGRDHLDTGSVASPYRETEGMADGSDAIADWPLLNALVNTASGASWVSIHHGGGVGIGRSIHAGQVCVADGTALAGQKIERVLTNDPAMGVIRHVDAGYESAREVADRTGVRVPMTEGEPA
;
A
#
# COMPACT_ATOMS: atom_id res chain seq x y z
N MET A 1 30.16 10.83 1.90
CA MET A 1 28.98 9.98 2.10
C MET A 1 28.21 10.56 3.26
N THR A 2 26.99 11.05 3.03
CA THR A 2 26.05 11.42 4.08
C THR A 2 25.72 10.19 4.92
N GLN A 3 25.58 10.33 6.23
CA GLN A 3 25.14 9.20 7.07
C GLN A 3 23.75 8.73 6.60
N PRO A 4 23.51 7.41 6.48
CA PRO A 4 22.20 6.93 6.06
C PRO A 4 21.15 7.25 7.12
N ILE A 5 19.98 7.72 6.67
CA ILE A 5 18.86 8.13 7.55
C ILE A 5 18.22 6.90 8.17
N ARG A 6 17.95 6.96 9.47
CA ARG A 6 17.19 5.96 10.21
C ARG A 6 16.36 6.64 11.29
N ALA A 7 15.23 6.04 11.64
CA ALA A 7 14.44 6.49 12.77
C ALA A 7 15.23 6.36 14.09
N ALA A 8 15.10 7.36 14.96
CA ALA A 8 15.56 7.25 16.34
C ALA A 8 14.83 6.11 17.07
N ARG A 9 15.50 5.49 18.06
CA ARG A 9 15.04 4.31 18.79
C ARG A 9 15.01 4.59 20.30
N GLY A 10 14.32 3.75 21.05
CA GLY A 10 14.14 3.88 22.50
C GLY A 10 13.21 5.02 22.91
N SER A 11 13.23 5.38 24.20
CA SER A 11 12.28 6.32 24.82
C SER A 11 12.76 7.79 24.85
N GLN A 12 13.98 8.08 24.41
CA GLN A 12 14.51 9.44 24.42
C GLN A 12 13.90 10.26 23.27
N LEU A 13 13.31 11.41 23.61
CA LEU A 13 12.72 12.33 22.65
C LEU A 13 13.77 13.23 21.99
N THR A 14 13.60 13.47 20.69
CA THR A 14 14.28 14.56 19.97
C THR A 14 13.37 15.79 19.85
N THR A 15 12.06 15.58 19.79
CA THR A 15 11.02 16.60 19.65
C THR A 15 10.43 17.00 21.02
N ARG A 16 9.48 17.95 21.02
CA ARG A 16 8.80 18.41 22.25
C ARG A 16 7.79 17.43 22.83
N GLY A 17 7.33 16.44 22.07
CA GLY A 17 6.30 15.49 22.50
C GLY A 17 6.17 14.29 21.57
N TRP A 18 5.52 13.22 22.04
CA TRP A 18 5.46 11.95 21.32
C TRP A 18 4.71 12.00 19.99
N GLN A 19 3.75 12.91 19.82
CA GLN A 19 3.04 13.06 18.53
C GLN A 19 3.98 13.64 17.45
N GLN A 20 4.81 14.61 17.80
CA GLN A 20 5.84 15.16 16.92
C GLN A 20 6.96 14.14 16.68
N GLU A 21 7.37 13.42 17.73
CA GLU A 21 8.39 12.37 17.65
C GLU A 21 7.95 11.24 16.72
N GLY A 22 6.70 10.80 16.82
CA GLY A 22 6.13 9.77 15.95
C GLY A 22 6.20 10.18 14.48
N ALA A 23 5.78 11.41 14.15
CA ALA A 23 5.89 11.92 12.79
C ALA A 23 7.35 12.00 12.31
N LEU A 24 8.28 12.46 13.17
CA LEU A 24 9.70 12.57 12.84
C LEU A 24 10.33 11.19 12.59
N ARG A 25 10.09 10.23 13.50
CA ARG A 25 10.62 8.87 13.39
C ARG A 25 10.05 8.17 12.16
N MET A 26 8.77 8.34 11.86
CA MET A 26 8.19 7.72 10.67
C MET A 26 8.65 8.38 9.36
N LEU A 27 8.88 9.70 9.33
CA LEU A 27 9.54 10.37 8.19
C LEU A 27 10.92 9.76 7.93
N MET A 28 11.71 9.56 8.99
CA MET A 28 13.03 8.94 8.90
C MET A 28 12.96 7.44 8.56
N ASN A 29 11.96 6.71 9.08
CA ASN A 29 11.74 5.31 8.77
C ASN A 29 11.43 5.10 7.29
N ASN A 30 10.64 5.99 6.69
CA ASN A 30 10.36 5.99 5.25
C ASN A 30 11.63 6.12 4.39
N LEU A 31 12.75 6.61 4.95
CA LEU A 31 14.03 6.77 4.26
C LEU A 31 15.11 5.82 4.77
N ASP A 32 14.76 4.87 5.65
CA ASP A 32 15.70 3.85 6.12
C ASP A 32 16.14 2.97 4.93
N PRO A 33 17.45 2.71 4.73
CA PRO A 33 17.93 1.80 3.68
C PRO A 33 17.33 0.40 3.72
N GLU A 34 16.87 -0.06 4.89
CA GLU A 34 16.14 -1.34 5.01
C GLU A 34 14.71 -1.25 4.45
N VAL A 35 14.13 -0.06 4.45
CA VAL A 35 12.73 0.22 4.11
C VAL A 35 12.57 0.73 2.68
N ALA A 36 13.25 1.82 2.35
CA ALA A 36 13.09 2.54 1.09
C ALA A 36 13.75 1.84 -0.09
N GLU A 37 13.18 1.99 -1.30
CA GLU A 37 13.76 1.45 -2.53
C GLU A 37 14.97 2.25 -3.03
N ARG A 38 15.02 3.56 -2.80
CA ARG A 38 16.13 4.45 -3.21
C ARG A 38 16.19 5.73 -2.32
N PRO A 39 16.60 5.61 -1.05
CA PRO A 39 16.50 6.69 -0.06
C PRO A 39 17.38 7.92 -0.35
N ASP A 40 18.51 7.76 -1.03
CA ASP A 40 19.41 8.88 -1.39
C ASP A 40 18.73 9.92 -2.30
N ASP A 41 17.72 9.48 -3.06
CA ASP A 41 16.87 10.33 -3.90
C ASP A 41 15.53 10.69 -3.23
N LEU A 42 15.41 10.42 -1.92
CA LEU A 42 14.19 10.53 -1.10
C LEU A 42 13.05 9.59 -1.54
N VAL A 43 13.32 8.66 -2.46
CA VAL A 43 12.32 7.76 -3.04
C VAL A 43 12.10 6.56 -2.12
N VAL A 44 10.85 6.39 -1.71
CA VAL A 44 10.40 5.32 -0.83
C VAL A 44 9.98 4.10 -1.66
N TYR A 45 8.99 4.25 -2.55
CA TYR A 45 8.49 3.16 -3.42
C TYR A 45 7.62 3.70 -4.59
N GLY A 46 7.22 2.79 -5.49
CA GLY A 46 6.17 3.05 -6.49
C GLY A 46 6.57 4.05 -7.58
N GLY A 47 7.72 3.84 -8.21
CA GLY A 47 8.30 4.80 -9.17
C GLY A 47 9.03 5.91 -8.42
N THR A 48 8.49 7.14 -8.47
CA THR A 48 9.10 8.34 -7.87
C THR A 48 8.43 8.80 -6.58
N GLY A 49 7.71 7.92 -5.87
CA GLY A 49 7.06 8.24 -4.60
C GLY A 49 8.07 8.63 -3.53
N LYS A 50 8.05 9.88 -3.08
CA LYS A 50 9.05 10.46 -2.16
C LYS A 50 8.51 10.80 -0.77
N ALA A 51 9.40 10.81 0.22
CA ALA A 51 9.08 11.24 1.60
C ALA A 51 9.12 12.76 1.81
N ALA A 52 9.95 13.46 1.05
CA ALA A 52 10.09 14.91 1.04
C ALA A 52 10.44 15.38 -0.37
N ARG A 53 10.14 16.64 -0.70
CA ARG A 53 10.30 17.17 -2.06
C ARG A 53 11.74 17.11 -2.55
N ASP A 54 12.62 17.59 -1.69
CA ASP A 54 14.04 17.75 -1.89
C ASP A 54 14.75 17.79 -0.52
N TRP A 55 16.08 17.70 -0.53
CA TRP A 55 16.88 17.71 0.69
C TRP A 55 16.69 18.96 1.57
N PRO A 56 16.64 20.19 1.01
CA PRO A 56 16.29 21.37 1.80
C PRO A 56 14.94 21.25 2.52
N SER A 57 13.91 20.72 1.84
CA SER A 57 12.59 20.47 2.41
C SER A 57 12.66 19.41 3.51
N TYR A 58 13.39 18.30 3.31
CA TYR A 58 13.61 17.29 4.35
C TYR A 58 14.22 17.90 5.62
N HIS A 59 15.30 18.67 5.48
CA HIS A 59 15.95 19.29 6.64
C HIS A 59 15.05 20.33 7.33
N ALA A 60 14.21 21.04 6.57
CA ALA A 60 13.22 21.93 7.14
C ALA A 60 12.13 21.17 7.91
N LEU A 61 11.63 20.04 7.38
CA LEU A 61 10.65 19.18 8.06
C LEU A 61 11.18 18.70 9.40
N VAL A 62 12.42 18.19 9.42
CA VAL A 62 13.08 17.72 10.65
C VAL A 62 13.18 18.84 11.68
N ARG A 63 13.74 20.00 11.31
CA ARG A 63 13.85 21.15 12.24
C ARG A 63 12.49 21.62 12.75
N THR A 64 11.48 21.70 11.88
CA THR A 64 10.14 22.13 12.29
C THR A 64 9.52 21.12 13.26
N LEU A 65 9.59 19.81 12.99
CA LEU A 65 9.07 18.77 13.90
C LEU A 65 9.80 18.76 15.27
N THR A 66 11.11 19.03 15.29
CA THR A 66 11.88 19.16 16.55
C THR A 66 11.30 20.24 17.46
N ASP A 67 10.93 21.40 16.92
CA ASP A 67 10.51 22.56 17.72
C ASP A 67 9.00 22.80 17.78
N LEU A 68 8.18 22.02 17.04
CA LEU A 68 6.73 22.19 16.94
C LEU A 68 6.03 22.02 18.31
N ARG A 69 5.21 22.99 18.71
CA ARG A 69 4.47 22.95 19.99
C ARG A 69 3.25 22.01 19.91
N GLU A 70 2.71 21.68 21.08
CA GLU A 70 1.53 20.81 21.22
C GLU A 70 0.23 21.45 20.73
N ASP A 71 0.15 22.79 20.69
CA ASP A 71 -0.98 23.56 20.17
C ASP A 71 -0.72 24.09 18.75
N GLU A 72 0.23 23.50 18.01
CA GLU A 72 0.59 23.87 16.65
C GLU A 72 0.39 22.73 15.65
N THR A 73 0.20 23.12 14.38
CA THR A 73 0.08 22.23 13.24
C THR A 73 0.98 22.71 12.10
N MET A 74 1.88 21.84 11.64
CA MET A 74 2.70 22.07 10.45
C MET A 74 1.92 21.74 9.17
N LEU A 75 2.00 22.60 8.17
CA LEU A 75 1.41 22.42 6.85
C LEU A 75 2.48 21.95 5.86
N VAL A 76 2.27 20.79 5.24
CA VAL A 76 3.17 20.21 4.24
C VAL A 76 2.47 20.20 2.88
N GLN A 77 2.99 21.00 1.95
CA GLN A 77 2.51 21.04 0.57
C GLN A 77 3.50 20.28 -0.29
N SER A 78 3.08 19.17 -0.91
CA SER A 78 3.90 18.33 -1.80
C SER A 78 5.33 18.13 -1.27
N GLY A 79 5.43 17.56 -0.07
CA GLY A 79 6.70 17.25 0.60
C GLY A 79 7.52 18.44 1.10
N ARG A 80 6.97 19.66 1.12
CA ARG A 80 7.64 20.87 1.62
C ARG A 80 6.87 21.48 2.79
N PRO A 81 7.52 21.80 3.92
CA PRO A 81 6.89 22.49 5.03
C PRO A 81 6.71 23.97 4.66
N VAL A 82 5.46 24.42 4.50
CA VAL A 82 5.13 25.76 3.99
C VAL A 82 4.64 26.72 5.06
N GLY A 83 4.24 26.23 6.23
CA GLY A 83 3.81 27.06 7.35
C GLY A 83 3.52 26.26 8.61
N VAL A 84 3.42 26.96 9.74
CA VAL A 84 2.96 26.44 11.01
C VAL A 84 1.83 27.34 11.50
N MET A 85 0.69 26.75 11.86
CA MET A 85 -0.46 27.46 12.39
C MET A 85 -0.71 27.05 13.83
N ARG A 86 -1.11 28.00 14.68
CA ARG A 86 -1.63 27.68 16.00
C ARG A 86 -3.02 27.07 15.86
N THR A 87 -3.21 25.90 16.45
CA THR A 87 -4.46 25.14 16.49
C THR A 87 -4.80 24.82 17.95
N HIS A 88 -4.76 23.55 18.35
CA HIS A 88 -5.03 23.06 19.72
C HIS A 88 -4.54 21.61 19.86
N GLU A 89 -4.46 21.08 21.08
CA GLU A 89 -3.87 19.78 21.42
C GLU A 89 -4.61 18.60 20.77
N TRP A 90 -5.92 18.75 20.57
CA TRP A 90 -6.76 17.78 19.83
C TRP A 90 -6.48 17.72 18.33
N ALA A 91 -5.97 18.79 17.72
CA ALA A 91 -5.74 18.84 16.28
C ALA A 91 -4.56 17.93 15.87
N PRO A 92 -4.44 17.59 14.58
CA PRO A 92 -3.23 16.98 14.05
C PRO A 92 -2.02 17.89 14.18
N ARG A 93 -0.85 17.32 14.44
CA ARG A 93 0.44 18.03 14.43
C ARG A 93 0.93 18.30 13.03
N VAL A 94 0.50 17.51 12.04
CA VAL A 94 0.87 17.70 10.63
C VAL A 94 -0.34 17.50 9.73
N LEU A 95 -0.53 18.42 8.77
CA LEU A 95 -1.49 18.29 7.67
C LEU A 95 -0.72 18.28 6.35
N LEU A 96 -0.96 17.27 5.51
CA LEU A 96 -0.24 17.06 4.25
C LEU A 96 -1.17 17.10 3.04
N ALA A 97 -0.78 17.82 2.00
CA ALA A 97 -1.45 17.83 0.71
C ALA A 97 -0.41 17.61 -0.41
N ASN A 98 -0.35 16.40 -0.96
CA ASN A 98 0.70 16.01 -1.89
C ASN A 98 0.13 15.71 -3.29
N SER A 99 0.79 16.22 -4.33
CA SER A 99 0.52 15.89 -5.75
C SER A 99 -0.85 16.34 -6.31
N ASN A 100 -1.65 17.07 -5.53
CA ASN A 100 -2.96 17.56 -5.97
C ASN A 100 -2.81 18.60 -7.09
N LEU A 101 -3.54 18.40 -8.19
CA LEU A 101 -3.63 19.30 -9.34
C LEU A 101 -5.11 19.52 -9.67
N VAL A 102 -5.44 20.68 -10.24
CA VAL A 102 -6.79 20.95 -10.75
C VAL A 102 -7.11 19.96 -11.87
N GLY A 103 -8.36 19.50 -11.98
CA GLY A 103 -8.79 18.40 -12.86
C GLY A 103 -8.17 18.41 -14.26
N ASP A 104 -8.37 19.47 -15.05
CA ASP A 104 -7.83 19.55 -16.42
C ASP A 104 -6.29 19.53 -16.50
N TRP A 105 -5.61 19.83 -15.39
CA TRP A 105 -4.15 19.84 -15.26
C TRP A 105 -3.61 18.57 -14.60
N ALA A 106 -4.47 17.67 -14.14
CA ALA A 106 -4.13 16.42 -13.47
C ALA A 106 -3.58 15.37 -14.45
N THR A 107 -2.46 15.68 -15.10
CA THR A 107 -1.81 14.81 -16.09
C THR A 107 -0.32 14.63 -15.78
N TRP A 108 0.26 13.51 -16.19
CA TRP A 108 1.70 13.27 -16.05
C TRP A 108 2.58 14.35 -16.70
N PRO A 109 2.31 14.84 -17.93
CA PRO A 109 3.10 15.92 -18.53
C PRO A 109 3.14 17.19 -17.68
N GLU A 110 1.99 17.66 -17.20
CA GLU A 110 1.92 18.86 -16.36
C GLU A 110 2.56 18.64 -14.99
N PHE A 111 2.31 17.49 -14.36
CA PHE A 111 2.95 17.10 -13.11
C PHE A 111 4.49 17.14 -13.23
N ARG A 112 5.04 16.55 -14.29
CA ARG A 112 6.50 16.51 -14.53
C ARG A 112 7.06 17.90 -14.81
N ARG A 113 6.34 18.76 -15.54
CA ARG A 113 6.74 20.16 -15.73
C ARG A 113 6.86 20.89 -14.39
N LEU A 114 5.89 20.72 -13.49
CA LEU A 114 5.91 21.31 -12.15
C LEU A 114 7.00 20.68 -11.26
N GLU A 115 7.27 19.39 -11.40
CA GLU A 115 8.32 18.69 -10.66
C GLU A 115 9.71 19.20 -11.07
N GLN A 116 9.96 19.38 -12.37
CA GLN A 116 11.20 19.96 -12.91
C GLN A 116 11.43 21.40 -12.43
N LEU A 117 10.35 22.16 -12.20
CA LEU A 117 10.41 23.50 -11.62
C LEU A 117 10.58 23.49 -10.08
N GLY A 118 10.63 22.31 -9.43
CA GLY A 118 10.74 22.17 -7.97
C GLY A 118 9.45 22.55 -7.22
N LEU A 119 8.29 22.53 -7.89
CA LEU A 119 7.03 23.02 -7.35
C LEU A 119 6.14 21.91 -6.76
N THR A 120 6.38 20.65 -7.10
CA THR A 120 5.59 19.51 -6.62
C THR A 120 6.47 18.30 -6.31
N MET A 121 5.85 17.26 -5.76
CA MET A 121 6.44 15.98 -5.38
C MET A 121 5.38 14.90 -5.53
N TYR A 122 5.76 13.70 -5.99
CA TYR A 122 4.84 12.57 -6.05
C TYR A 122 4.79 11.88 -4.69
N GLY A 123 3.62 11.92 -4.03
CA GLY A 123 3.44 11.40 -2.68
C GLY A 123 3.19 9.90 -2.61
N GLN A 124 2.88 9.25 -3.74
CA GLN A 124 2.24 7.93 -3.72
C GLN A 124 1.09 7.94 -2.68
N MET A 125 0.88 6.86 -1.93
CA MET A 125 0.02 6.77 -0.77
C MET A 125 0.88 7.04 0.47
N THR A 126 1.64 6.06 0.95
CA THR A 126 2.33 6.13 2.26
C THR A 126 3.74 6.72 2.20
N ALA A 127 4.25 7.04 1.01
CA ALA A 127 5.58 7.64 0.85
C ALA A 127 5.60 9.07 1.40
N GLY A 128 4.71 9.92 0.89
CA GLY A 128 4.61 11.33 1.28
C GLY A 128 3.84 11.59 2.58
N SER A 129 3.21 10.56 3.17
CA SER A 129 2.42 10.64 4.42
C SER A 129 3.06 9.88 5.60
N TRP A 130 4.28 9.36 5.40
CA TRP A 130 5.14 8.84 6.46
C TRP A 130 4.51 7.69 7.25
N ILE A 131 4.03 6.65 6.55
CA ILE A 131 3.50 5.43 7.18
C ILE A 131 3.84 4.17 6.37
N TYR A 132 4.98 4.20 5.67
CA TYR A 132 5.48 3.05 4.94
C TYR A 132 6.29 2.15 5.87
N ILE A 133 6.00 0.84 5.83
CA ILE A 133 6.59 -0.17 6.71
C ILE A 133 7.30 -1.27 5.92
N GLY A 134 7.87 -0.88 4.77
CA GLY A 134 8.47 -1.80 3.82
C GLY A 134 7.42 -2.65 3.09
N THR A 135 7.89 -3.78 2.57
CA THR A 135 7.11 -4.74 1.78
C THR A 135 5.91 -5.29 2.56
N GLN A 136 5.99 -5.33 3.90
CA GLN A 136 4.92 -5.82 4.76
C GLN A 136 3.62 -5.02 4.59
N GLY A 137 3.68 -3.73 4.25
CA GLY A 137 2.50 -2.85 4.22
C GLY A 137 1.37 -3.34 3.31
N ILE A 138 1.70 -4.01 2.20
CA ILE A 138 0.73 -4.58 1.26
C ILE A 138 0.54 -6.09 1.43
N LEU A 139 1.42 -6.75 2.18
CA LEU A 139 1.52 -8.21 2.21
C LEU A 139 0.20 -8.89 2.56
N GLN A 140 -0.51 -8.41 3.59
CA GLN A 140 -1.80 -9.01 3.94
C GLN A 140 -2.85 -8.82 2.87
N GLY A 141 -2.95 -7.63 2.25
CA GLY A 141 -3.90 -7.42 1.15
C GLY A 141 -3.63 -8.37 -0.02
N THR A 142 -2.36 -8.63 -0.32
CA THR A 142 -1.96 -9.61 -1.33
C THR A 142 -2.26 -11.03 -0.90
N TYR A 143 -2.01 -11.37 0.37
CA TYR A 143 -2.36 -12.67 0.94
C TYR A 143 -3.87 -12.93 0.90
N GLU A 144 -4.71 -11.96 1.29
CA GLU A 144 -6.18 -12.06 1.25
C GLU A 144 -6.69 -12.18 -0.19
N THR A 145 -6.08 -11.45 -1.14
CA THR A 145 -6.43 -11.57 -2.57
C THR A 145 -6.19 -13.00 -3.05
N PHE A 146 -5.02 -13.58 -2.76
CA PHE A 146 -4.71 -14.95 -3.15
C PHE A 146 -5.50 -16.00 -2.36
N ALA A 147 -5.86 -15.74 -1.10
CA ALA A 147 -6.76 -16.59 -0.32
C ALA A 147 -8.18 -16.60 -0.93
N ALA A 148 -8.67 -15.45 -1.39
CA ALA A 148 -9.95 -15.34 -2.08
C ALA A 148 -9.93 -16.07 -3.44
N VAL A 149 -8.84 -15.96 -4.21
CA VAL A 149 -8.63 -16.77 -5.43
C VAL A 149 -8.66 -18.26 -5.12
N ALA A 150 -7.95 -18.68 -4.06
CA ALA A 150 -7.92 -20.07 -3.61
C ALA A 150 -9.32 -20.58 -3.23
N ALA A 151 -10.09 -19.79 -2.48
CA ALA A 151 -11.46 -20.13 -2.11
C ALA A 151 -12.40 -20.20 -3.32
N LYS A 152 -12.20 -19.33 -4.31
CA LYS A 152 -13.03 -19.28 -5.52
C LYS A 152 -12.76 -20.45 -6.47
N ARG A 153 -11.51 -20.94 -6.59
CA ARG A 153 -11.12 -21.86 -7.68
C ARG A 153 -10.34 -23.11 -7.28
N PHE A 154 -9.79 -23.19 -6.07
CA PHE A 154 -8.78 -24.19 -5.71
C PHE A 154 -8.98 -24.76 -4.29
N ASP A 155 -10.24 -25.02 -3.89
CA ASP A 155 -10.58 -25.64 -2.60
C ASP A 155 -9.92 -24.95 -1.38
N SER A 156 -9.88 -23.61 -1.41
CA SER A 156 -9.33 -22.76 -0.34
C SER A 156 -7.83 -22.94 -0.06
N THR A 157 -7.06 -23.50 -0.99
CA THR A 157 -5.60 -23.56 -0.93
C THR A 157 -4.95 -23.36 -2.29
N LEU A 158 -3.76 -22.75 -2.35
CA LEU A 158 -2.97 -22.70 -3.58
C LEU A 158 -2.02 -23.88 -3.74
N ALA A 159 -2.06 -24.87 -2.84
CA ALA A 159 -1.21 -26.06 -2.95
C ALA A 159 -1.46 -26.82 -4.26
N GLY A 160 -0.44 -26.90 -5.11
CA GLY A 160 -0.53 -27.51 -6.43
C GLY A 160 -0.86 -26.53 -7.56
N THR A 161 -0.88 -25.22 -7.30
CA THR A 161 -1.01 -24.18 -8.33
C THR A 161 0.31 -23.46 -8.60
N LEU A 162 0.39 -22.81 -9.76
CA LEU A 162 1.46 -21.92 -10.19
C LEU A 162 0.87 -20.54 -10.53
N THR A 163 1.34 -19.53 -9.81
CA THR A 163 1.07 -18.11 -10.05
C THR A 163 2.22 -17.49 -10.84
N LEU A 164 1.91 -16.80 -11.94
CA LEU A 164 2.84 -15.94 -12.68
C LEU A 164 2.57 -14.48 -12.34
N THR A 165 3.62 -13.73 -12.02
CA THR A 165 3.55 -12.27 -11.84
C THR A 165 4.85 -11.58 -12.23
N ALA A 166 4.84 -10.24 -12.25
CA ALA A 166 5.99 -9.40 -12.47
C ALA A 166 6.05 -8.19 -11.53
N GLY A 167 7.24 -7.60 -11.42
CA GLY A 167 7.54 -6.47 -10.55
C GLY A 167 7.83 -6.92 -9.11
N CYS A 168 9.11 -6.97 -8.75
CA CYS A 168 9.63 -7.33 -7.43
C CYS A 168 10.15 -6.10 -6.66
N GLY A 169 9.50 -4.95 -6.86
CA GLY A 169 9.81 -3.69 -6.14
C GLY A 169 9.30 -3.67 -4.69
N GLY A 170 9.20 -2.47 -4.10
CA GLY A 170 8.73 -2.24 -2.73
C GLY A 170 7.45 -2.99 -2.36
N MET A 171 6.41 -2.82 -3.20
CA MET A 171 5.10 -3.47 -3.01
C MET A 171 5.03 -4.81 -3.73
N GLY A 172 5.50 -4.84 -4.98
CA GLY A 172 5.60 -6.02 -5.85
C GLY A 172 6.29 -7.23 -5.22
N GLY A 173 7.30 -6.98 -4.39
CA GLY A 173 8.03 -7.99 -3.66
C GLY A 173 7.21 -8.75 -2.61
N ALA A 174 5.99 -8.32 -2.28
CA ALA A 174 5.13 -9.04 -1.34
C ALA A 174 4.43 -10.25 -1.98
N GLN A 175 4.27 -10.25 -3.31
CA GLN A 175 3.54 -11.28 -4.04
C GLN A 175 4.08 -12.71 -3.83
N PRO A 176 5.40 -12.97 -3.87
CA PRO A 176 5.90 -14.33 -3.74
C PRO A 176 5.66 -14.90 -2.32
N LEU A 177 5.84 -14.08 -1.28
CA LEU A 177 5.51 -14.48 0.08
C LEU A 177 4.00 -14.70 0.27
N ALA A 178 3.15 -13.83 -0.28
CA ALA A 178 1.70 -13.98 -0.18
C ALA A 178 1.18 -15.28 -0.84
N VAL A 179 1.71 -15.65 -2.01
CA VAL A 179 1.39 -16.90 -2.70
C VAL A 179 1.85 -18.12 -1.88
N THR A 180 3.09 -18.10 -1.38
CA THR A 180 3.65 -19.22 -0.61
C THR A 180 3.00 -19.37 0.77
N MET A 181 2.54 -18.30 1.41
CA MET A 181 1.73 -18.34 2.63
C MET A 181 0.35 -19.00 2.40
N ASN A 182 -0.16 -18.95 1.16
CA ASN A 182 -1.36 -19.69 0.74
C ASN A 182 -1.05 -21.12 0.22
N GLY A 183 0.21 -21.55 0.28
CA GLY A 183 0.66 -22.88 -0.12
C GLY A 183 1.06 -23.04 -1.60
N GLY A 184 0.98 -21.96 -2.39
CA GLY A 184 1.20 -22.00 -3.84
C GLY A 184 2.65 -21.84 -4.28
N VAL A 185 2.85 -22.01 -5.58
CA VAL A 185 4.12 -21.72 -6.25
C VAL A 185 4.03 -20.38 -6.96
N CYS A 186 5.05 -19.54 -6.82
CA CYS A 186 5.14 -18.24 -7.49
C CYS A 186 6.34 -18.19 -8.44
N LEU A 187 6.11 -17.80 -9.69
CA LEU A 187 7.14 -17.35 -10.61
C LEU A 187 7.02 -15.83 -10.75
N ILE A 188 8.02 -15.08 -10.27
CA ILE A 188 8.05 -13.62 -10.36
C ILE A 188 9.14 -13.14 -11.32
N VAL A 189 8.75 -12.31 -12.27
CA VAL A 189 9.66 -11.70 -13.25
C VAL A 189 10.04 -10.29 -12.82
N ASP A 190 11.33 -9.96 -12.83
CA ASP A 190 11.79 -8.58 -12.69
C ASP A 190 12.97 -8.32 -13.64
N VAL A 191 13.07 -7.09 -14.17
CA VAL A 191 14.16 -6.69 -15.05
C VAL A 191 15.46 -6.43 -14.29
N ASP A 192 15.37 -6.15 -12.99
CA ASP A 192 16.47 -5.74 -12.13
C ASP A 192 16.78 -6.85 -11.10
N ARG A 193 17.90 -7.55 -11.33
CA ARG A 193 18.41 -8.60 -10.42
C ARG A 193 18.54 -8.12 -8.98
N THR A 194 18.90 -6.86 -8.76
CA THR A 194 19.10 -6.31 -7.40
C THR A 194 17.80 -6.28 -6.59
N ARG A 195 16.63 -6.18 -7.26
CA ARG A 195 15.32 -6.24 -6.61
C ARG A 195 15.01 -7.66 -6.13
N LEU A 196 15.28 -8.66 -6.96
CA LEU A 196 15.11 -10.07 -6.62
C LEU A 196 16.02 -10.47 -5.44
N ASP A 197 17.32 -10.13 -5.51
CA ASP A 197 18.28 -10.45 -4.46
C ASP A 197 17.92 -9.77 -3.12
N ARG A 198 17.42 -8.53 -3.17
CA ARG A 198 16.89 -7.85 -1.99
C ARG A 198 15.72 -8.62 -1.37
N ARG A 199 14.80 -9.17 -2.18
CA ARG A 199 13.65 -9.92 -1.66
C ARG A 199 14.04 -11.28 -1.10
N VAL A 200 15.09 -11.92 -1.63
CA VAL A 200 15.67 -13.12 -1.01
C VAL A 200 16.27 -12.77 0.36
N ARG A 201 17.11 -11.74 0.42
CA ARG A 201 17.73 -11.28 1.66
C ARG A 201 16.69 -10.94 2.73
N ASP A 202 15.62 -10.26 2.34
CA ASP A 202 14.57 -9.80 3.24
C ASP A 202 13.50 -10.89 3.50
N ARG A 203 13.68 -12.12 2.99
CA ARG A 203 12.82 -13.30 3.15
C ARG A 203 11.40 -13.18 2.55
N TYR A 204 11.26 -12.41 1.49
CA TYR A 204 10.03 -12.26 0.70
C TYR A 204 10.03 -13.08 -0.60
N LEU A 205 11.17 -13.65 -0.97
CA LEU A 205 11.39 -14.53 -2.12
C LEU A 205 12.32 -15.67 -1.68
N ASP A 206 12.08 -16.91 -2.11
CA ASP A 206 12.90 -18.05 -1.67
C ASP A 206 14.20 -18.14 -2.48
N GLU A 207 14.12 -18.07 -3.81
CA GLU A 207 15.28 -18.23 -4.69
C GLU A 207 15.19 -17.43 -5.98
N VAL A 208 16.34 -17.22 -6.62
CA VAL A 208 16.45 -16.62 -7.96
C VAL A 208 17.03 -17.67 -8.90
N ALA A 209 16.34 -17.94 -10.01
CA ALA A 209 16.78 -18.86 -11.04
C ALA A 209 17.87 -18.25 -11.93
N ASP A 210 18.72 -19.11 -12.50
CA ASP A 210 19.81 -18.68 -13.38
C ASP A 210 19.34 -18.38 -14.81
N SER A 211 18.18 -18.91 -15.19
CA SER A 211 17.55 -18.73 -16.51
C SER A 211 16.05 -18.99 -16.46
N LEU A 212 15.33 -18.66 -17.53
CA LEU A 212 13.92 -18.99 -17.67
C LEU A 212 13.67 -20.51 -17.68
N ASP A 213 14.55 -21.29 -18.31
CA ASP A 213 14.42 -22.76 -18.34
C ASP A 213 14.57 -23.37 -16.95
N ASP A 214 15.56 -22.90 -16.19
CA ASP A 214 15.77 -23.28 -14.80
C ASP A 214 14.55 -22.90 -13.94
N ALA A 215 14.04 -21.68 -14.09
CA ALA A 215 12.85 -21.22 -13.37
C ALA A 215 11.64 -22.13 -13.65
N ILE A 216 11.35 -22.42 -14.92
CA ILE A 216 10.24 -23.29 -15.34
C ILE A 216 10.38 -24.70 -14.75
N ALA A 217 11.59 -25.26 -14.78
CA ALA A 217 11.85 -26.60 -14.23
C ALA A 217 11.55 -26.67 -12.73
N ARG A 218 12.03 -25.69 -11.96
CA ARG A 218 11.82 -25.61 -10.51
C ARG A 218 10.36 -25.42 -10.13
N VAL A 219 9.67 -24.45 -10.75
CA VAL A 219 8.27 -24.17 -10.41
C VAL A 219 7.33 -25.31 -10.81
N ARG A 220 7.59 -26.00 -11.93
CA ARG A 220 6.82 -27.19 -12.32
C ARG A 220 7.05 -28.36 -11.35
N ALA A 221 8.28 -28.55 -10.87
CA ALA A 221 8.57 -29.57 -9.86
C ALA A 221 7.82 -29.27 -8.55
N ALA A 222 7.94 -28.04 -8.03
CA ALA A 222 7.25 -27.61 -6.82
C ALA A 222 5.72 -27.72 -6.94
N LYS A 223 5.14 -27.36 -8.09
CA LYS A 223 3.71 -27.50 -8.38
C LYS A 223 3.27 -28.96 -8.26
N ARG A 224 3.99 -29.90 -8.90
CA ARG A 224 3.69 -31.35 -8.80
C ARG A 224 3.85 -31.89 -7.38
N GLU A 225 4.85 -31.41 -6.64
CA GLU A 225 5.10 -31.78 -5.25
C GLU A 225 4.11 -31.14 -4.26
N ARG A 226 3.26 -30.22 -4.72
CA ARG A 226 2.36 -29.40 -3.88
C ARG A 226 3.14 -28.66 -2.78
N ARG A 227 4.37 -28.26 -3.09
CA ARG A 227 5.28 -27.58 -2.17
C ARG A 227 5.30 -26.09 -2.46
N ALA A 228 5.01 -25.27 -1.46
CA ALA A 228 5.11 -23.83 -1.57
C ALA A 228 6.56 -23.43 -1.93
N LEU A 229 6.71 -22.64 -2.99
CA LEU A 229 8.01 -22.16 -3.46
C LEU A 229 7.84 -20.87 -4.26
N SER A 230 8.71 -19.89 -4.04
CA SER A 230 8.78 -18.69 -4.84
C SER A 230 10.11 -18.56 -5.56
N VAL A 231 10.05 -18.42 -6.89
CA VAL A 231 11.22 -18.34 -7.78
C VAL A 231 11.19 -17.03 -8.54
N GLY A 232 12.26 -16.24 -8.41
CA GLY A 232 12.49 -15.04 -9.19
C GLY A 232 13.27 -15.35 -10.46
N VAL A 233 12.96 -14.67 -11.55
CA VAL A 233 13.75 -14.74 -12.80
C VAL A 233 13.99 -13.33 -13.35
N VAL A 234 15.23 -13.10 -13.79
CA VAL A 234 15.58 -11.84 -14.44
C VAL A 234 15.06 -11.86 -15.88
N GLY A 235 14.24 -10.88 -16.24
CA GLY A 235 13.71 -10.75 -17.60
C GLY A 235 12.70 -9.63 -17.74
N ASN A 236 12.38 -9.25 -18.98
CA ASN A 236 11.30 -8.30 -19.25
C ASN A 236 9.96 -9.05 -19.30
N ALA A 237 8.99 -8.66 -18.48
CA ALA A 237 7.67 -9.30 -18.44
C ALA A 237 6.96 -9.27 -19.80
N ALA A 238 7.17 -8.22 -20.60
CA ALA A 238 6.64 -8.10 -21.96
C ALA A 238 7.27 -9.08 -22.98
N GLU A 239 8.30 -9.83 -22.58
CA GLU A 239 8.91 -10.92 -23.37
C GLU A 239 8.70 -12.28 -22.71
N VAL A 240 8.87 -12.35 -21.38
CA VAL A 240 8.76 -13.59 -20.62
C VAL A 240 7.32 -14.12 -20.57
N PHE A 241 6.31 -13.26 -20.39
CA PHE A 241 4.91 -13.71 -20.35
C PHE A 241 4.47 -14.30 -21.71
N PRO A 242 4.69 -13.62 -22.85
CA PRO A 242 4.44 -14.22 -24.16
C PRO A 242 5.20 -15.53 -24.38
N GLU A 243 6.45 -15.61 -23.96
CA GLU A 243 7.26 -16.82 -24.13
C GLU A 243 6.72 -18.01 -23.33
N LEU A 244 6.31 -17.78 -22.07
CA LEU A 244 5.68 -18.82 -21.23
C LEU A 244 4.37 -19.31 -21.84
N LEU A 245 3.57 -18.41 -22.40
CA LEU A 245 2.31 -18.73 -23.08
C LEU A 245 2.58 -19.57 -24.35
N ASN A 246 3.52 -19.13 -25.19
CA ASN A 246 3.91 -19.84 -26.42
C ASN A 246 4.43 -21.26 -26.15
N ARG A 247 5.14 -21.46 -25.03
CA ARG A 247 5.63 -22.78 -24.60
C ARG A 247 4.56 -23.67 -23.97
N GLY A 248 3.35 -23.17 -23.77
CA GLY A 248 2.27 -23.90 -23.11
C GLY A 248 2.62 -24.27 -21.67
N VAL A 249 3.27 -23.37 -20.92
CA VAL A 249 3.50 -23.58 -19.48
C VAL A 249 2.16 -23.51 -18.75
N GLU A 250 1.85 -24.53 -17.96
CA GLU A 250 0.58 -24.65 -17.22
C GLU A 250 0.56 -23.71 -16.00
N ILE A 251 0.06 -22.50 -16.21
CA ILE A 251 -0.07 -21.44 -15.22
C ILE A 251 -1.54 -21.30 -14.83
N ASP A 252 -1.83 -21.31 -13.53
CA ASP A 252 -3.21 -21.32 -13.02
C ASP A 252 -3.70 -19.91 -12.66
N ILE A 253 -2.78 -19.02 -12.28
CA ILE A 253 -3.08 -17.65 -11.84
C ILE A 253 -2.09 -16.68 -12.49
N VAL A 254 -2.57 -15.57 -13.05
CA VAL A 254 -1.74 -14.52 -13.64
C VAL A 254 -2.14 -13.15 -13.12
N THR A 255 -1.15 -12.36 -12.73
CA THR A 255 -1.32 -10.96 -12.33
C THR A 255 -0.06 -10.16 -12.64
N ASP A 256 -0.04 -8.86 -12.35
CA ASP A 256 1.11 -7.99 -12.52
C ASP A 256 1.17 -6.89 -11.45
N GLN A 257 2.38 -6.58 -10.98
CA GLN A 257 2.64 -5.46 -10.10
C GLN A 257 3.90 -4.66 -10.50
N THR A 258 4.24 -4.65 -11.80
CA THR A 258 5.18 -3.67 -12.36
C THR A 258 4.70 -2.24 -12.07
N SER A 259 5.59 -1.24 -12.20
CA SER A 259 5.21 0.17 -12.02
C SER A 259 4.55 0.77 -13.28
N ALA A 260 3.53 0.10 -13.83
CA ALA A 260 2.85 0.52 -15.04
C ALA A 260 2.12 1.87 -14.92
N HIS A 261 1.83 2.32 -13.70
CA HIS A 261 1.16 3.59 -13.41
C HIS A 261 1.97 4.82 -13.83
N ASP A 262 3.29 4.66 -13.95
CA ASP A 262 4.21 5.62 -14.52
C ASP A 262 4.92 4.98 -15.72
N PRO A 263 4.50 5.26 -16.96
CA PRO A 263 5.13 4.67 -18.15
C PRO A 263 6.64 4.94 -18.30
N LEU A 264 7.20 5.93 -17.59
CA LEU A 264 8.66 6.13 -17.56
C LEU A 264 9.39 5.16 -16.62
N ALA A 265 8.67 4.42 -15.78
CA ALA A 265 9.21 3.43 -14.86
C ALA A 265 9.07 1.98 -15.37
N TYR A 266 8.32 1.74 -16.45
CA TYR A 266 8.19 0.42 -17.06
C TYR A 266 9.23 0.27 -18.18
N LEU A 267 10.14 -0.71 -18.06
CA LEU A 267 11.22 -0.91 -19.02
C LEU A 267 10.68 -1.36 -20.39
N PRO A 268 10.81 -0.56 -21.45
CA PRO A 268 10.38 -0.97 -22.78
C PRO A 268 11.24 -2.11 -23.32
N VAL A 269 10.65 -2.97 -24.14
CA VAL A 269 11.41 -4.01 -24.86
C VAL A 269 12.50 -3.38 -25.74
N GLY A 270 13.69 -3.98 -25.73
CA GLY A 270 14.86 -3.51 -26.44
C GLY A 270 15.47 -2.22 -25.88
N VAL A 271 15.29 -1.96 -24.58
CA VAL A 271 16.02 -0.93 -23.83
C VAL A 271 16.77 -1.60 -22.69
N GLU A 272 18.07 -1.35 -22.60
CA GLU A 272 18.89 -1.87 -21.50
C GLU A 272 18.56 -1.15 -20.20
N LEU A 273 18.49 -1.89 -19.09
CA LEU A 273 18.13 -1.34 -17.78
C LEU A 273 19.05 -0.18 -17.35
N ALA A 274 20.35 -0.29 -17.65
CA ALA A 274 21.35 0.73 -17.33
C ALA A 274 21.12 2.06 -18.08
N GLU A 275 20.51 2.01 -19.26
CA GLU A 275 20.25 3.19 -20.12
C GLU A 275 18.85 3.77 -19.90
N ALA A 276 17.96 3.01 -19.27
CA ALA A 276 16.53 3.32 -19.18
C ALA A 276 16.27 4.72 -18.57
N ARG A 277 16.97 5.06 -17.49
CA ARG A 277 16.82 6.35 -16.80
C ARG A 277 17.22 7.52 -17.70
N ASP A 278 18.36 7.42 -18.38
CA ASP A 278 18.88 8.49 -19.21
C ASP A 278 18.03 8.68 -20.47
N TYR A 279 17.55 7.58 -21.06
CA TYR A 279 16.63 7.61 -22.19
C TYR A 279 15.27 8.21 -21.79
N ALA A 280 14.69 7.78 -20.66
CA ALA A 280 13.45 8.35 -20.15
C ALA A 280 13.57 9.87 -19.89
N ALA A 281 14.72 10.34 -19.41
CA ALA A 281 14.97 11.76 -19.20
C ALA A 281 15.15 12.54 -20.53
N ALA A 282 15.91 11.98 -21.48
CA ALA A 282 16.20 12.65 -22.75
C ALA A 282 15.00 12.69 -23.71
N LYS A 283 14.20 11.62 -23.75
CA LYS A 283 13.09 11.44 -24.70
C LYS A 283 11.85 10.85 -24.02
N PRO A 284 11.23 11.58 -23.07
CA PRO A 284 10.14 11.03 -22.24
C PRO A 284 8.90 10.61 -23.03
N ALA A 285 8.55 11.32 -24.11
CA ALA A 285 7.42 10.96 -24.95
C ALA A 285 7.66 9.62 -25.69
N GLU A 286 8.81 9.52 -26.38
CA GLU A 286 9.20 8.31 -27.11
C GLU A 286 9.32 7.10 -26.17
N PHE A 287 9.90 7.28 -24.98
CA PHE A 287 10.00 6.22 -23.97
C PHE A 287 8.62 5.76 -23.50
N THR A 288 7.70 6.71 -23.21
CA THR A 288 6.32 6.40 -22.81
C THR A 288 5.60 5.58 -23.88
N ASP A 289 5.71 5.97 -25.15
CA ASP A 289 5.06 5.26 -26.26
C ASP A 289 5.62 3.83 -26.40
N ARG A 290 6.95 3.66 -26.30
CA ARG A 290 7.58 2.33 -26.30
C ARG A 290 7.19 1.48 -25.10
N ALA A 291 7.07 2.08 -23.92
CA ALA A 291 6.61 1.39 -22.71
C ALA A 291 5.17 0.89 -22.89
N ARG A 292 4.27 1.71 -23.42
CA ARG A 292 2.87 1.32 -23.71
C ARG A 292 2.77 0.17 -24.70
N VAL A 293 3.57 0.19 -25.78
CA VAL A 293 3.65 -0.94 -26.72
C VAL A 293 4.12 -2.22 -26.01
N SER A 294 5.03 -2.10 -25.04
CA SER A 294 5.51 -3.25 -24.25
C SER A 294 4.44 -3.74 -23.26
N MET A 295 3.72 -2.84 -22.59
CA MET A 295 2.59 -3.19 -21.72
C MET A 295 1.44 -3.83 -22.51
N ALA A 296 1.18 -3.38 -23.74
CA ALA A 296 0.19 -3.99 -24.63
C ALA A 296 0.52 -5.47 -24.92
N LYS A 297 1.78 -5.79 -25.23
CA LYS A 297 2.24 -7.18 -25.41
C LYS A 297 2.14 -8.01 -24.13
N HIS A 298 2.48 -7.41 -22.99
CA HIS A 298 2.38 -8.05 -21.69
C HIS A 298 0.91 -8.43 -21.38
N VAL A 299 -0.01 -7.47 -21.52
CA VAL A 299 -1.45 -7.68 -21.29
C VAL A 299 -2.07 -8.62 -22.32
N GLU A 300 -1.61 -8.59 -23.57
CA GLU A 300 -2.00 -9.58 -24.57
C GLU A 300 -1.67 -11.02 -24.13
N ALA A 301 -0.50 -11.24 -23.55
CA ALA A 301 -0.15 -12.54 -22.97
C ALA A 301 -1.01 -12.90 -21.75
N MET A 302 -1.30 -11.93 -20.87
CA MET A 302 -2.21 -12.14 -19.74
C MET A 302 -3.60 -12.58 -20.22
N VAL A 303 -4.14 -11.95 -21.26
CA VAL A 303 -5.42 -12.36 -21.87
C VAL A 303 -5.29 -13.72 -22.56
N GLY A 304 -4.15 -14.04 -23.16
CA GLY A 304 -3.90 -15.39 -23.69
C GLY A 304 -3.95 -16.48 -22.62
N PHE A 305 -3.44 -16.21 -21.41
CA PHE A 305 -3.59 -17.11 -20.27
C PHE A 305 -5.04 -17.20 -19.76
N LEU A 306 -5.78 -16.08 -19.77
CA LEU A 306 -7.21 -16.06 -19.48
C LEU A 306 -7.98 -16.97 -20.46
N ASP A 307 -7.71 -16.84 -21.76
CA ASP A 307 -8.32 -17.66 -22.81
C ASP A 307 -7.95 -19.15 -22.64
N ALA A 308 -6.77 -19.45 -22.09
CA ALA A 308 -6.34 -20.80 -21.73
C ALA A 308 -6.91 -21.32 -20.39
N GLY A 309 -7.72 -20.51 -19.69
CA GLY A 309 -8.48 -20.91 -18.49
C GLY A 309 -7.87 -20.50 -17.14
N ALA A 310 -6.75 -19.78 -17.14
CA ALA A 310 -6.13 -19.25 -15.92
C ALA A 310 -7.02 -18.19 -15.25
N GLU A 311 -6.88 -18.03 -13.93
CA GLU A 311 -7.46 -16.88 -13.23
C GLU A 311 -6.57 -15.66 -13.43
N VAL A 312 -7.08 -14.64 -14.11
CA VAL A 312 -6.32 -13.42 -14.43
C VAL A 312 -6.98 -12.21 -13.81
N PHE A 313 -6.17 -11.35 -13.18
CA PHE A 313 -6.66 -10.10 -12.60
C PHE A 313 -5.59 -9.01 -12.63
N ASP A 314 -6.02 -7.75 -12.60
CA ASP A 314 -5.16 -6.58 -12.41
C ASP A 314 -4.95 -6.30 -10.93
N TYR A 315 -3.69 -6.06 -10.55
CA TYR A 315 -3.33 -5.77 -9.15
C TYR A 315 -3.05 -4.28 -8.89
N GLY A 316 -3.77 -3.42 -9.62
CA GLY A 316 -3.93 -2.02 -9.23
C GLY A 316 -2.82 -1.08 -9.66
N ASN A 317 -2.11 -1.39 -10.73
CA ASN A 317 -1.01 -0.57 -11.28
C ASN A 317 -1.36 0.13 -12.60
N SER A 318 -2.62 0.09 -13.04
CA SER A 318 -3.11 0.68 -14.29
C SER A 318 -2.59 0.05 -15.59
N ILE A 319 -2.01 -1.15 -15.56
CA ILE A 319 -1.45 -1.77 -16.77
C ILE A 319 -2.51 -1.96 -17.87
N ARG A 320 -3.76 -2.28 -17.51
CA ARG A 320 -4.88 -2.40 -18.46
C ARG A 320 -5.13 -1.09 -19.23
N GLY A 321 -5.14 0.03 -18.50
CA GLY A 321 -5.34 1.36 -19.09
C GLY A 321 -4.18 1.75 -20.02
N GLU A 322 -2.94 1.52 -19.61
CA GLU A 322 -1.77 1.81 -20.46
C GLU A 322 -1.67 0.87 -21.67
N ALA A 323 -2.06 -0.39 -21.55
CA ALA A 323 -2.12 -1.34 -22.67
C ALA A 323 -3.19 -0.96 -23.70
N GLN A 324 -4.35 -0.47 -23.25
CA GLN A 324 -5.37 0.08 -24.15
C GLN A 324 -4.83 1.28 -24.94
N LEU A 325 -4.13 2.20 -24.25
CA LEU A 325 -3.43 3.33 -24.91
C LEU A 325 -2.29 2.86 -25.82
N GLY A 326 -1.67 1.72 -25.52
CA GLY A 326 -0.70 1.02 -26.37
C GLY A 326 -1.32 0.27 -27.56
N GLY A 327 -2.65 0.27 -27.70
CA GLY A 327 -3.37 -0.27 -28.85
C GLY A 327 -4.06 -1.62 -28.63
N TYR A 328 -3.94 -2.25 -27.45
CA TYR A 328 -4.55 -3.55 -27.18
C TYR A 328 -6.00 -3.41 -26.69
N GLN A 329 -6.97 -3.89 -27.50
CA GLN A 329 -8.39 -3.62 -27.27
C GLN A 329 -9.03 -4.45 -26.15
N ARG A 330 -8.53 -5.67 -25.91
CA ARG A 330 -9.04 -6.61 -24.89
C ARG A 330 -8.43 -6.37 -23.51
N ALA A 331 -7.85 -5.19 -23.26
CA ALA A 331 -7.10 -4.92 -22.04
C ALA A 331 -7.95 -4.98 -20.75
N PHE A 332 -9.27 -4.86 -20.86
CA PHE A 332 -10.20 -4.92 -19.72
C PHE A 332 -11.02 -6.22 -19.67
N ASP A 333 -10.62 -7.26 -20.43
CA ASP A 333 -11.29 -8.58 -20.40
C ASP A 333 -11.10 -9.32 -19.05
N PHE A 334 -10.19 -8.83 -18.20
CA PHE A 334 -10.02 -9.30 -16.82
C PHE A 334 -10.23 -8.16 -15.80
N PRO A 335 -10.78 -8.47 -14.61
CA PRO A 335 -11.17 -7.46 -13.62
C PRO A 335 -9.98 -6.96 -12.79
N GLY A 336 -10.17 -5.83 -12.12
CA GLY A 336 -9.34 -5.42 -11.00
C GLY A 336 -9.54 -6.34 -9.78
N PHE A 337 -8.50 -6.51 -8.97
CA PHE A 337 -8.56 -7.37 -7.78
C PHE A 337 -9.57 -6.91 -6.73
N VAL A 338 -9.87 -5.60 -6.67
CA VAL A 338 -10.81 -5.06 -5.68
C VAL A 338 -12.24 -5.49 -5.94
N PRO A 339 -12.85 -5.20 -7.11
CA PRO A 339 -14.18 -5.71 -7.42
C PRO A 339 -14.23 -7.24 -7.42
N ALA A 340 -13.15 -7.92 -7.79
CA ALA A 340 -13.12 -9.38 -7.86
C ALA A 340 -13.04 -10.08 -6.49
N TYR A 341 -12.31 -9.51 -5.51
CA TYR A 341 -11.94 -10.22 -4.27
C TYR A 341 -12.03 -9.41 -2.99
N ILE A 342 -11.67 -8.11 -3.01
CA ILE A 342 -11.45 -7.34 -1.78
C ILE A 342 -12.68 -6.53 -1.34
N ARG A 343 -13.55 -6.12 -2.25
CA ARG A 343 -14.70 -5.27 -1.91
C ARG A 343 -15.59 -5.78 -0.77
N PRO A 344 -15.86 -7.10 -0.64
CA PRO A 344 -16.59 -7.61 0.52
C PRO A 344 -15.96 -7.22 1.86
N LEU A 345 -14.62 -7.26 1.96
CA LEU A 345 -13.89 -6.82 3.15
C LEU A 345 -14.07 -5.31 3.39
N PHE A 346 -14.07 -4.50 2.33
CA PHE A 346 -14.31 -3.06 2.46
C PHE A 346 -15.71 -2.75 2.99
N CYS A 347 -16.72 -3.52 2.63
CA CYS A 347 -18.07 -3.35 3.17
C CYS A 347 -18.12 -3.56 4.70
N GLU A 348 -17.20 -4.35 5.26
CA GLU A 348 -17.04 -4.58 6.70
C GLU A 348 -16.14 -3.54 7.40
N GLY A 349 -15.67 -2.53 6.67
CA GLY A 349 -14.68 -1.57 7.16
C GLY A 349 -13.26 -2.14 7.27
N ARG A 350 -13.01 -3.36 6.76
CA ARG A 350 -11.70 -4.01 6.81
C ARG A 350 -10.78 -3.43 5.77
N GLY A 351 -9.52 -3.27 6.13
CA GLY A 351 -8.47 -2.76 5.26
C GLY A 351 -7.12 -2.73 5.97
N PRO A 352 -6.08 -2.15 5.36
CA PRO A 352 -4.68 -2.35 5.74
C PRO A 352 -4.24 -1.55 6.99
N PHE A 353 -4.96 -1.73 8.08
CA PHE A 353 -4.62 -1.25 9.42
C PHE A 353 -3.25 -1.80 9.84
N ARG A 354 -2.41 -0.91 10.35
CA ARG A 354 -1.01 -1.22 10.68
C ARG A 354 -0.53 -0.40 11.86
N TRP A 355 0.53 -0.88 12.48
CA TRP A 355 1.23 -0.12 13.50
C TRP A 355 2.74 -0.34 13.47
N ALA A 356 3.49 0.59 14.04
CA ALA A 356 4.95 0.56 14.16
C ALA A 356 5.38 0.93 15.58
N ALA A 357 6.28 0.12 16.16
CA ALA A 357 6.81 0.34 17.50
C ALA A 357 7.93 1.38 17.46
N LEU A 358 7.72 2.58 18.02
CA LEU A 358 8.72 3.66 17.99
C LEU A 358 9.97 3.33 18.82
N SER A 359 9.86 2.40 19.77
CA SER A 359 11.00 1.85 20.52
C SER A 359 12.07 1.28 19.60
N GLY A 360 11.66 0.71 18.46
CA GLY A 360 12.51 -0.14 17.65
C GLY A 360 12.65 -1.57 18.13
N ASP A 361 11.97 -1.96 19.22
CA ASP A 361 12.07 -3.29 19.81
C ASP A 361 11.02 -4.24 19.20
N PRO A 362 11.42 -5.34 18.55
CA PRO A 362 10.50 -6.37 18.07
C PRO A 362 9.59 -6.97 19.16
N ALA A 363 10.00 -6.91 20.43
CA ALA A 363 9.21 -7.40 21.55
C ALA A 363 7.88 -6.64 21.70
N ASP A 364 7.84 -5.35 21.36
CA ASP A 364 6.61 -4.55 21.36
C ASP A 364 5.63 -5.04 20.28
N ILE A 365 6.13 -5.47 19.11
CA ILE A 365 5.30 -6.11 18.09
C ILE A 365 4.81 -7.48 18.57
N ALA A 366 5.66 -8.29 19.20
CA ALA A 366 5.23 -9.57 19.76
C ALA A 366 4.17 -9.40 20.87
N ALA A 367 4.23 -8.33 21.66
CA ALA A 367 3.24 -8.01 22.66
C ALA A 367 1.90 -7.57 22.04
N THR A 368 1.95 -6.69 21.03
CA THR A 368 0.74 -6.28 20.31
C THR A 368 0.10 -7.44 19.53
N ASP A 369 0.90 -8.34 18.95
CA ASP A 369 0.42 -9.57 18.31
C ASP A 369 -0.38 -10.45 19.30
N ARG A 370 0.12 -10.62 20.55
CA ARG A 370 -0.64 -11.33 21.60
C ARG A 370 -1.93 -10.61 21.96
N ALA A 371 -1.88 -9.28 22.14
CA ALA A 371 -3.07 -8.50 22.48
C ALA A 371 -4.16 -8.60 21.39
N ILE A 372 -3.78 -8.68 20.11
CA ILE A 372 -4.72 -8.91 19.01
C ILE A 372 -5.40 -10.28 19.12
N LEU A 373 -4.64 -11.33 19.43
CA LEU A 373 -5.20 -12.68 19.63
C LEU A 373 -6.15 -12.73 20.83
N ASP A 374 -5.81 -12.03 21.92
CA ASP A 374 -6.64 -11.95 23.12
C ASP A 374 -7.93 -11.14 22.91
N LEU A 375 -7.88 -10.07 22.10
CA LEU A 375 -9.04 -9.22 21.80
C LEU A 375 -10.06 -9.90 20.89
N PHE A 376 -9.58 -10.76 19.98
CA PHE A 376 -10.37 -11.37 18.91
C PHE A 376 -10.16 -12.90 18.84
N PRO A 377 -10.37 -13.64 19.95
CA PRO A 377 -10.01 -15.06 20.04
C PRO A 377 -10.82 -15.94 19.08
N GLU A 378 -12.01 -15.49 18.70
CA GLU A 378 -12.93 -16.20 17.81
C GLU A 378 -12.56 -16.06 16.31
N ASN A 379 -11.63 -15.16 15.96
CA ASN A 379 -11.28 -14.87 14.57
C ASN A 379 -10.11 -15.76 14.10
N GLU A 380 -10.43 -16.97 13.61
CA GLU A 380 -9.43 -17.96 13.18
C GLU A 380 -8.53 -17.48 12.02
N SER A 381 -9.10 -16.70 11.08
CA SER A 381 -8.32 -16.18 9.94
C SER A 381 -7.27 -15.18 10.42
N LEU A 382 -7.65 -14.27 11.32
CA LEU A 382 -6.74 -13.33 11.97
C LEU A 382 -5.67 -14.06 12.77
N ALA A 383 -6.04 -15.09 13.53
CA ALA A 383 -5.08 -15.87 14.32
C ALA A 383 -4.04 -16.57 13.42
N ARG A 384 -4.48 -17.11 12.28
CA ARG A 384 -3.59 -17.69 11.26
C ARG A 384 -2.67 -16.64 10.67
N TRP A 385 -3.20 -15.46 10.32
CA TRP A 385 -2.42 -14.34 9.81
C TRP A 385 -1.31 -13.93 10.79
N ILE A 386 -1.64 -13.66 12.05
CA ILE A 386 -0.68 -13.24 13.08
C ILE A 386 0.41 -14.30 13.27
N LYS A 387 0.04 -15.58 13.32
CA LYS A 387 1.00 -16.67 13.41
C LYS A 387 1.97 -16.67 12.22
N LEU A 388 1.46 -16.68 10.99
CA LEU A 388 2.30 -16.70 9.79
C LEU A 388 3.17 -15.44 9.69
N ALA A 389 2.62 -14.27 10.03
CA ALA A 389 3.34 -13.02 10.03
C ALA A 389 4.47 -13.00 11.08
N GLY A 390 4.28 -13.63 12.25
CA GLY A 390 5.33 -13.83 13.25
C GLY A 390 6.43 -14.80 12.81
N GLU A 391 6.09 -15.85 12.07
CA GLU A 391 7.04 -16.87 11.61
C GLU A 391 7.84 -16.44 10.37
N ARG A 392 7.19 -15.75 9.43
CA ARG A 392 7.70 -15.58 8.07
C ARG A 392 8.19 -14.17 7.76
N VAL A 393 7.61 -13.13 8.38
CA VAL A 393 7.90 -11.74 7.99
C VAL A 393 9.17 -11.23 8.67
N ALA A 394 10.10 -10.69 7.88
CA ALA A 394 11.22 -9.90 8.41
C ALA A 394 10.81 -8.44 8.56
N PHE A 395 11.18 -7.83 9.69
CA PHE A 395 11.02 -6.39 9.88
C PHE A 395 12.00 -5.61 9.00
N GLN A 396 11.58 -4.42 8.59
CA GLN A 396 12.39 -3.46 7.83
C GLN A 396 12.30 -2.12 8.58
N GLY A 397 13.41 -1.59 9.08
CA GLY A 397 13.39 -0.33 9.85
C GLY A 397 12.79 -0.49 11.25
N LEU A 398 11.79 0.33 11.61
CA LEU A 398 11.00 0.15 12.84
C LEU A 398 10.18 -1.15 12.75
N PRO A 399 10.24 -2.05 13.75
CA PRO A 399 9.35 -3.19 13.80
C PRO A 399 7.90 -2.72 13.69
N ALA A 400 7.18 -3.34 12.76
CA ALA A 400 5.84 -2.94 12.39
C ALA A 400 5.02 -4.18 12.03
N ARG A 401 3.71 -4.06 12.11
CA ARG A 401 2.76 -5.11 11.78
C ARG A 401 1.64 -4.56 10.91
N ILE A 402 1.31 -5.29 9.86
CA ILE A 402 0.05 -5.15 9.11
C ILE A 402 -0.95 -6.15 9.68
N CYS A 403 -2.21 -5.73 9.86
CA CYS A 403 -3.27 -6.56 10.39
C CYS A 403 -4.63 -5.97 9.98
N TRP A 404 -5.33 -6.59 9.04
CA TRP A 404 -6.59 -6.09 8.53
C TRP A 404 -7.69 -6.24 9.58
N LEU A 405 -8.15 -5.11 10.10
CA LEU A 405 -9.21 -4.99 11.09
C LEU A 405 -10.34 -4.13 10.53
N GLY A 406 -11.58 -4.48 10.89
CA GLY A 406 -12.81 -3.86 10.42
C GLY A 406 -13.39 -2.80 11.35
N GLN A 407 -14.62 -2.40 11.04
CA GLN A 407 -15.41 -1.51 11.90
C GLN A 407 -15.60 -2.12 13.30
N GLY A 408 -15.26 -1.36 14.34
CA GLY A 408 -15.34 -1.81 15.74
C GLY A 408 -14.17 -2.68 16.22
N GLU A 409 -13.29 -3.13 15.33
CA GLU A 409 -12.07 -3.86 15.71
C GLU A 409 -10.87 -2.89 15.87
N ARG A 410 -10.78 -1.86 15.01
CA ARG A 410 -9.66 -0.92 15.01
C ARG A 410 -9.55 -0.07 16.28
N ASP A 411 -10.66 0.48 16.76
CA ASP A 411 -10.73 1.29 17.98
C ASP A 411 -10.38 0.45 19.21
N ARG A 412 -10.94 -0.76 19.34
CA ARG A 412 -10.61 -1.69 20.42
C ARG A 412 -9.13 -2.03 20.46
N ALA A 413 -8.52 -2.31 19.30
CA ALA A 413 -7.09 -2.58 19.19
C ALA A 413 -6.25 -1.34 19.55
N GLY A 414 -6.58 -0.18 19.00
CA GLY A 414 -5.82 1.04 19.24
C GLY A 414 -5.87 1.52 20.69
N VAL A 415 -7.05 1.45 21.34
CA VAL A 415 -7.20 1.78 22.76
C VAL A 415 -6.39 0.80 23.61
N ARG A 416 -6.46 -0.51 23.32
CA ARG A 416 -5.66 -1.51 24.03
C ARG A 416 -4.16 -1.22 23.90
N PHE A 417 -3.68 -0.84 22.72
CA PHE A 417 -2.27 -0.47 22.53
C PHE A 417 -1.88 0.75 23.35
N ASN A 418 -2.74 1.76 23.41
CA ASN A 418 -2.52 2.93 24.27
C ASN A 418 -2.44 2.54 25.75
N ASP A 419 -3.31 1.65 26.22
CA ASP A 419 -3.27 1.15 27.60
C ASP A 419 -1.99 0.36 27.89
N MET A 420 -1.50 -0.43 26.91
CA MET A 420 -0.25 -1.17 27.05
C MET A 420 0.98 -0.25 27.13
N VAL A 421 0.97 0.89 26.45
CA VAL A 421 2.00 1.93 26.61
C VAL A 421 1.89 2.57 28.00
N ALA A 422 0.66 2.90 28.45
CA ALA A 422 0.43 3.50 29.76
C ALA A 422 0.88 2.59 30.92
N SER A 423 0.70 1.27 30.79
CA SER A 423 1.11 0.28 31.79
C SER A 423 2.60 -0.09 31.72
N GLY A 424 3.32 0.35 30.69
CA GLY A 424 4.71 -0.05 30.42
C GLY A 424 4.88 -1.48 29.92
N GLU A 425 3.80 -2.12 29.44
CA GLU A 425 3.89 -3.41 28.74
C GLU A 425 4.58 -3.23 27.38
N LEU A 426 4.35 -2.08 26.74
CA LEU A 426 5.12 -1.62 25.59
C LEU A 426 6.19 -0.61 26.02
N SER A 427 7.40 -0.76 25.49
CA SER A 427 8.58 -0.02 25.95
C SER A 427 8.62 1.45 25.49
N ALA A 428 7.87 1.80 24.45
CA ALA A 428 7.67 3.17 23.98
C ALA A 428 6.33 3.28 23.23
N PRO A 429 5.89 4.51 22.88
CA PRO A 429 4.69 4.72 22.07
C PRO A 429 4.68 4.00 20.73
N VAL A 430 3.47 3.72 20.25
CA VAL A 430 3.22 3.03 18.98
C VAL A 430 2.51 4.00 18.02
N VAL A 431 2.94 4.00 16.77
CA VAL A 431 2.24 4.69 15.68
C VAL A 431 1.23 3.74 15.07
N ILE A 432 -0.02 4.17 14.92
CA ILE A 432 -1.13 3.41 14.34
C ILE A 432 -1.62 4.13 13.11
N GLY A 433 -1.69 3.45 11.97
CA GLY A 433 -2.17 4.04 10.73
C GLY A 433 -2.61 2.99 9.73
N ARG A 434 -2.56 3.34 8.46
CA ARG A 434 -2.93 2.45 7.35
C ARG A 434 -2.37 2.94 6.01
N ASP A 435 -2.56 2.14 4.97
CA ASP A 435 -2.46 2.65 3.60
C ASP A 435 -3.57 3.67 3.31
N HIS A 436 -3.44 4.42 2.22
CA HIS A 436 -4.55 5.22 1.70
C HIS A 436 -5.54 4.37 0.90
N LEU A 437 -5.11 3.19 0.42
CA LEU A 437 -6.01 2.12 0.03
C LEU A 437 -6.72 1.63 1.29
N ASP A 438 -7.96 2.08 1.49
CA ASP A 438 -8.84 1.62 2.56
C ASP A 438 -10.29 1.93 2.19
N THR A 439 -11.23 1.27 2.87
CA THR A 439 -12.65 1.26 2.52
C THR A 439 -13.30 2.63 2.27
N GLY A 440 -12.93 3.66 3.04
CA GLY A 440 -13.55 4.99 2.98
C GLY A 440 -12.64 6.10 2.48
N SER A 441 -11.40 5.80 2.11
CA SER A 441 -10.35 6.81 1.97
C SER A 441 -9.80 6.96 0.56
N VAL A 442 -10.45 6.40 -0.46
CA VAL A 442 -9.98 6.48 -1.84
C VAL A 442 -11.12 6.48 -2.85
N ALA A 443 -10.99 7.33 -3.85
CA ALA A 443 -11.74 7.27 -5.11
C ALA A 443 -10.74 6.97 -6.23
N SER A 444 -10.93 5.86 -6.94
CA SER A 444 -10.00 5.31 -7.91
C SER A 444 -10.74 4.33 -8.85
N PRO A 445 -11.34 4.84 -9.94
CA PRO A 445 -12.19 4.05 -10.86
C PRO A 445 -11.49 2.89 -11.57
N TYR A 446 -10.16 2.84 -11.50
CA TYR A 446 -9.33 1.80 -12.12
C TYR A 446 -8.77 0.81 -11.09
N ARG A 447 -9.16 0.92 -9.81
CA ARG A 447 -8.72 0.04 -8.73
C ARG A 447 -9.77 -0.07 -7.62
N GLU A 448 -9.72 0.78 -6.59
CA GLU A 448 -10.52 0.57 -5.38
C GLU A 448 -12.02 0.77 -5.57
N THR A 449 -12.40 1.68 -6.47
CA THR A 449 -13.80 2.03 -6.75
C THR A 449 -14.23 1.61 -8.14
N GLU A 450 -13.49 0.69 -8.79
CA GLU A 450 -13.83 0.15 -10.11
C GLU A 450 -15.14 -0.64 -10.09
N GLY A 451 -16.17 -0.20 -10.80
CA GLY A 451 -17.45 -0.89 -10.89
C GLY A 451 -18.21 -0.88 -9.56
N MET A 452 -18.43 0.29 -8.97
CA MET A 452 -19.34 0.45 -7.85
C MET A 452 -20.77 0.03 -8.26
N ALA A 453 -21.56 -0.53 -7.34
CA ALA A 453 -22.87 -1.08 -7.65
C ALA A 453 -23.87 -0.03 -8.19
N ASP A 454 -23.68 1.24 -7.83
CA ASP A 454 -24.46 2.40 -8.28
C ASP A 454 -23.77 3.21 -9.39
N GLY A 455 -22.57 2.80 -9.83
CA GLY A 455 -21.76 3.53 -10.81
C GLY A 455 -21.03 4.77 -10.25
N SER A 456 -20.94 4.94 -8.92
CA SER A 456 -20.28 6.07 -8.26
C SER A 456 -18.74 6.06 -8.29
N ASP A 457 -18.14 5.31 -9.21
CA ASP A 457 -16.70 5.02 -9.28
C ASP A 457 -15.81 6.25 -9.11
N ALA A 458 -16.17 7.36 -9.77
CA ALA A 458 -15.37 8.58 -9.85
C ALA A 458 -15.66 9.63 -8.77
N ILE A 459 -16.59 9.38 -7.84
CA ILE A 459 -16.95 10.35 -6.80
C ILE A 459 -15.81 10.48 -5.79
N ALA A 460 -15.13 11.63 -5.81
CA ALA A 460 -13.98 11.94 -4.96
C ALA A 460 -14.31 12.69 -3.67
N ASP A 461 -15.59 12.89 -3.34
CA ASP A 461 -15.99 13.54 -2.10
C ASP A 461 -15.61 12.70 -0.87
N TRP A 462 -15.75 11.39 -0.96
CA TRP A 462 -15.47 10.42 0.12
C TRP A 462 -14.06 10.53 0.73
N PRO A 463 -12.95 10.48 -0.03
CA PRO A 463 -11.62 10.65 0.53
C PRO A 463 -11.40 12.04 1.14
N LEU A 464 -12.04 13.08 0.62
CA LEU A 464 -11.95 14.44 1.19
C LEU A 464 -12.65 14.49 2.56
N LEU A 465 -13.88 13.95 2.64
CA LEU A 465 -14.62 13.82 3.89
C LEU A 465 -13.87 12.94 4.90
N ASN A 466 -13.25 11.84 4.46
CA ASN A 466 -12.42 11.01 5.33
C ASN A 466 -11.28 11.80 5.96
N ALA A 467 -10.54 12.62 5.19
CA ALA A 467 -9.50 13.46 5.74
C ALA A 467 -10.05 14.51 6.73
N LEU A 468 -11.17 15.15 6.40
CA LEU A 468 -11.80 16.16 7.25
C LEU A 468 -12.29 15.56 8.58
N VAL A 469 -12.95 14.41 8.52
CA VAL A 469 -13.44 13.69 9.71
C VAL A 469 -12.28 13.20 10.58
N ASN A 470 -11.21 12.66 9.99
CA ASN A 470 -10.02 12.26 10.74
C ASN A 470 -9.31 13.46 11.39
N THR A 471 -9.29 14.61 10.71
CA THR A 471 -8.77 15.86 11.27
C THR A 471 -9.61 16.30 12.47
N ALA A 472 -10.94 16.29 12.33
CA ALA A 472 -11.87 16.67 13.41
C ALA A 472 -11.89 15.66 14.57
N SER A 473 -11.61 14.38 14.30
CA SER A 473 -11.57 13.31 15.29
C SER A 473 -10.28 13.30 16.12
N GLY A 474 -9.24 13.95 15.62
CA GLY A 474 -7.97 14.12 16.31
C GLY A 474 -6.88 13.11 15.90
N ALA A 475 -6.76 12.77 14.62
CA ALA A 475 -5.56 12.07 14.16
C ALA A 475 -4.28 12.86 14.50
N SER A 476 -3.14 12.19 14.66
CA SER A 476 -1.85 12.85 14.91
C SER A 476 -1.31 13.52 13.65
N TRP A 477 -1.50 12.92 12.47
CA TRP A 477 -1.38 13.61 11.18
C TRP A 477 -2.36 13.05 10.15
N VAL A 478 -2.74 13.93 9.20
CA VAL A 478 -3.70 13.62 8.13
C VAL A 478 -3.14 14.08 6.79
N SER A 479 -3.43 13.32 5.74
CA SER A 479 -2.92 13.58 4.40
C SER A 479 -4.00 13.43 3.33
N ILE A 480 -3.96 14.28 2.30
CA ILE A 480 -4.75 14.16 1.07
C ILE A 480 -3.78 14.13 -0.12
N HIS A 481 -3.81 13.02 -0.85
CA HIS A 481 -2.91 12.74 -1.96
C HIS A 481 -3.69 12.49 -3.25
N HIS A 482 -2.99 12.68 -4.37
CA HIS A 482 -3.52 12.50 -5.70
C HIS A 482 -2.59 11.64 -6.56
N GLY A 483 -3.19 10.66 -7.24
CA GLY A 483 -2.56 9.76 -8.20
C GLY A 483 -1.90 8.51 -7.62
N GLY A 484 -1.92 8.28 -6.30
CA GLY A 484 -1.30 7.13 -5.67
C GLY A 484 -1.73 5.79 -6.26
N GLY A 485 -0.74 4.95 -6.57
CA GLY A 485 -0.90 3.61 -7.13
C GLY A 485 -1.30 3.57 -8.61
N VAL A 486 -2.26 4.40 -9.08
CA VAL A 486 -2.77 4.34 -10.47
C VAL A 486 -2.21 5.42 -11.40
N GLY A 487 -1.53 6.43 -10.85
CA GLY A 487 -0.92 7.54 -11.58
C GLY A 487 -1.73 8.84 -11.49
N ILE A 488 -1.08 9.96 -11.81
CA ILE A 488 -1.68 11.31 -11.76
C ILE A 488 -2.95 11.36 -12.62
N GLY A 489 -4.02 11.93 -12.04
CA GLY A 489 -5.34 12.08 -12.69
C GLY A 489 -6.32 10.93 -12.44
N ARG A 490 -5.86 9.84 -11.80
CA ARG A 490 -6.66 8.60 -11.72
C ARG A 490 -7.16 8.24 -10.32
N SER A 491 -6.69 8.91 -9.26
CA SER A 491 -7.18 8.65 -7.90
C SER A 491 -7.00 9.83 -6.95
N ILE A 492 -7.97 10.05 -6.06
CA ILE A 492 -7.86 10.97 -4.91
C ILE A 492 -8.03 10.14 -3.64
N HIS A 493 -7.17 10.34 -2.65
CA HIS A 493 -7.16 9.47 -1.48
C HIS A 493 -6.57 10.13 -0.24
N ALA A 494 -6.95 9.64 0.93
CA ALA A 494 -6.58 10.17 2.22
C ALA A 494 -5.90 9.13 3.12
N GLY A 495 -4.97 9.61 3.93
CA GLY A 495 -4.28 8.83 4.96
C GLY A 495 -4.41 9.49 6.32
N GLN A 496 -4.52 8.68 7.36
CA GLN A 496 -4.52 9.13 8.75
C GLN A 496 -3.54 8.30 9.57
N VAL A 497 -2.98 8.92 10.59
CA VAL A 497 -2.14 8.25 11.57
C VAL A 497 -2.38 8.81 12.97
N CYS A 498 -2.43 7.94 13.97
CA CYS A 498 -2.50 8.24 15.40
C CYS A 498 -1.23 7.77 16.13
N VAL A 499 -0.86 8.46 17.20
CA VAL A 499 0.17 8.02 18.14
C VAL A 499 -0.49 7.59 19.45
N ALA A 500 -0.29 6.32 19.81
CA ALA A 500 -0.63 5.77 21.11
C ALA A 500 0.52 6.02 22.08
N ASP A 501 0.45 7.11 22.83
CA ASP A 501 1.50 7.56 23.76
C ASP A 501 1.21 7.23 25.24
N GLY A 502 0.13 6.50 25.51
CA GLY A 502 -0.28 6.10 26.86
C GLY A 502 -1.04 7.18 27.62
N THR A 503 -1.22 8.38 27.04
CA THR A 503 -2.01 9.44 27.69
C THR A 503 -3.51 9.20 27.53
N ALA A 504 -4.29 9.74 28.47
CA ALA A 504 -5.75 9.72 28.38
C ALA A 504 -6.26 10.49 27.15
N LEU A 505 -5.58 11.58 26.76
CA LEU A 505 -5.91 12.34 25.56
C LEU A 505 -5.69 11.50 24.29
N ALA A 506 -4.56 10.80 24.17
CA ALA A 506 -4.31 9.92 23.04
C ALA A 506 -5.36 8.80 22.96
N GLY A 507 -5.72 8.19 24.09
CA GLY A 507 -6.78 7.18 24.15
C GLY A 507 -8.11 7.69 23.59
N GLN A 508 -8.55 8.90 23.98
CA GLN A 508 -9.77 9.51 23.44
C GLN A 508 -9.67 9.86 21.95
N LYS A 509 -8.52 10.35 21.49
CA LYS A 509 -8.29 10.66 20.07
C LYS A 509 -8.31 9.38 19.22
N ILE A 510 -7.64 8.32 19.69
CA ILE A 510 -7.56 7.02 19.02
C ILE A 510 -8.92 6.38 18.89
N GLU A 511 -9.71 6.33 19.97
CA GLU A 511 -11.06 5.77 19.95
C GLU A 511 -11.93 6.44 18.88
N ARG A 512 -11.96 7.78 18.84
CA ARG A 512 -12.75 8.51 17.84
C ARG A 512 -12.25 8.32 16.42
N VAL A 513 -10.95 8.46 16.20
CA VAL A 513 -10.36 8.34 14.86
C VAL A 513 -10.59 6.93 14.33
N LEU A 514 -10.28 5.89 15.11
CA LEU A 514 -10.37 4.51 14.67
C LEU A 514 -11.80 3.95 14.66
N THR A 515 -12.77 4.68 15.24
CA THR A 515 -14.20 4.44 15.03
C THR A 515 -14.68 5.09 13.72
N ASN A 516 -14.33 6.35 13.50
CA ASN A 516 -14.86 7.15 12.39
C ASN A 516 -14.19 6.82 11.04
N ASP A 517 -12.91 6.51 11.04
CA ASP A 517 -12.13 6.23 9.84
C ASP A 517 -12.66 5.01 9.04
N PRO A 518 -12.79 3.81 9.64
CA PRO A 518 -13.46 2.68 8.97
C PRO A 518 -14.96 2.93 8.73
N ALA A 519 -15.64 3.69 9.60
CA ALA A 519 -17.08 3.97 9.43
C ALA A 519 -17.36 4.76 8.15
N MET A 520 -16.46 5.67 7.76
CA MET A 520 -16.57 6.36 6.46
C MET A 520 -16.64 5.38 5.28
N GLY A 521 -15.94 4.25 5.38
CA GLY A 521 -15.99 3.20 4.37
C GLY A 521 -17.29 2.42 4.40
N VAL A 522 -17.79 2.08 5.59
CA VAL A 522 -19.12 1.46 5.76
C VAL A 522 -20.20 2.38 5.17
N ILE A 523 -20.22 3.66 5.55
CA ILE A 523 -21.18 4.66 5.05
C ILE A 523 -21.13 4.77 3.53
N ARG A 524 -19.91 4.88 2.95
CA ARG A 524 -19.73 4.96 1.50
C ARG A 524 -20.33 3.76 0.76
N HIS A 525 -20.13 2.55 1.28
CA HIS A 525 -20.65 1.34 0.66
C HIS A 525 -22.16 1.13 0.92
N VAL A 526 -22.69 1.61 2.05
CA VAL A 526 -24.15 1.69 2.26
C VAL A 526 -24.79 2.60 1.23
N ASP A 527 -24.22 3.78 1.00
CA ASP A 527 -24.70 4.77 0.03
C ASP A 527 -24.72 4.19 -1.39
N ALA A 528 -23.65 3.49 -1.77
CA ALA A 528 -23.55 2.80 -3.06
C ALA A 528 -24.44 1.54 -3.19
N GLY A 529 -25.21 1.17 -2.15
CA GLY A 529 -26.20 0.10 -2.21
C GLY A 529 -25.71 -1.31 -1.86
N TYR A 530 -24.57 -1.45 -1.18
CA TYR A 530 -24.09 -2.77 -0.73
C TYR A 530 -24.80 -3.21 0.56
N GLU A 531 -25.57 -4.30 0.47
CA GLU A 531 -26.35 -4.81 1.62
C GLU A 531 -25.45 -5.26 2.79
N SER A 532 -24.31 -5.90 2.50
CA SER A 532 -23.35 -6.29 3.54
C SER A 532 -22.82 -5.10 4.34
N ALA A 533 -22.69 -3.93 3.72
CA ALA A 533 -22.30 -2.71 4.42
C ALA A 533 -23.43 -2.19 5.34
N ARG A 534 -24.69 -2.37 4.95
CA ARG A 534 -25.86 -2.02 5.79
C ARG A 534 -25.93 -2.90 7.02
N GLU A 535 -25.76 -4.22 6.85
CA GLU A 535 -25.70 -5.17 7.96
C GLU A 535 -24.60 -4.80 8.97
N VAL A 536 -23.44 -4.37 8.47
CA VAL A 536 -22.33 -3.89 9.31
C VAL A 536 -22.69 -2.59 10.01
N ALA A 537 -23.30 -1.64 9.30
CA ALA A 537 -23.72 -0.36 9.88
C ALA A 537 -24.70 -0.59 11.05
N ASP A 538 -25.73 -1.41 10.85
CA ASP A 538 -26.71 -1.76 11.87
C ASP A 538 -26.08 -2.47 13.07
N ARG A 539 -25.23 -3.48 12.82
CA ARG A 539 -24.58 -4.26 13.88
C ARG A 539 -23.65 -3.42 14.75
N THR A 540 -22.97 -2.43 14.16
CA THR A 540 -21.96 -1.61 14.82
C THR A 540 -22.46 -0.23 15.25
N GLY A 541 -23.73 0.09 14.97
CA GLY A 541 -24.33 1.38 15.30
C GLY A 541 -23.79 2.56 14.49
N VAL A 542 -23.27 2.32 13.29
CA VAL A 542 -22.88 3.39 12.37
C VAL A 542 -24.15 4.05 11.83
N ARG A 543 -24.29 5.35 12.08
CA ARG A 543 -25.46 6.12 11.70
C ARG A 543 -25.41 6.57 10.25
N VAL A 544 -26.42 6.20 9.46
CA VAL A 544 -26.60 6.62 8.07
C VAL A 544 -27.95 7.34 7.94
N PRO A 545 -27.97 8.70 7.96
CA PRO A 545 -29.21 9.47 8.06
C PRO A 545 -30.27 9.17 7.00
N MET A 546 -29.86 8.86 5.76
CA MET A 546 -30.79 8.52 4.67
C MET A 546 -31.53 7.18 4.87
N THR A 547 -31.05 6.34 5.78
CA THR A 547 -31.65 5.05 6.14
C THR A 547 -32.40 5.11 7.47
N GLU A 548 -32.21 6.17 8.25
CA GLU A 548 -32.95 6.42 9.50
C GLU A 548 -34.32 7.00 9.11
N GLY A 549 -35.40 6.27 9.38
CA GLY A 549 -36.76 6.70 9.01
C GLY A 549 -37.17 8.04 9.62
N GLU A 550 -38.12 8.73 8.98
CA GLU A 550 -38.83 9.85 9.60
C GLU A 550 -39.47 9.37 10.92
N PRO A 551 -39.41 10.16 12.01
CA PRO A 551 -40.08 9.77 13.25
C PRO A 551 -41.57 9.54 12.96
N ALA A 552 -42.05 8.34 13.33
CA ALA A 552 -43.44 7.93 13.21
C ALA A 552 -44.42 8.88 13.92
#